data_AF-T2BN31-F1
#
_entry.id   AF-T2BN31-F1
#
_cell.length_a   1.000
_cell.length_b   1.000
_cell.length_c   1.000
_cell.angle_alpha   90.00
_cell.angle_beta   90.00
_cell.angle_gamma   90.00
#
_symmetry.space_group_name_H-M   'P 1'
#
loop_
_entity.id
_entity.type
_entity.pdbx_description
1 polymer ?
#
loop_
_entity_poly.entity_id
_entity_poly.type
_entity_poly.pdbx_seq_one_letter_code
_entity_poly.pdbx_strand_id
1 'polypeptide(L)'
;MSQLGSRGHHAIAQLSPSVVIKDTLARRGITGFYRGCSPVIAGNALKAGTRFFTYESIRDLLRGPDGKLSTASNVLAGVGAGCVESIVAVTPSEAIKTRLIESQRAGVVTQGGSIAIVGSMIRTESITSLYRGLVPTMMKQSANSAVRFTSYQAMKDYAVRKNGGHQPGNGTIMAIGAVAGVITVYATMPFDVVKTRMQQSSVRYKSTLDCLVRSFKDDGVLVFWRGASPRVSRLIVSGTVTFVIYENVLKSLQTLF
;
A
#
# COMPACT_ATOMS: atom_id res chain seq x y z
N MET A 1 14.55 -45.94 -8.88
CA MET A 1 13.30 -45.32 -9.40
C MET A 1 13.19 -43.87 -8.88
N SER A 2 14.11 -43.03 -9.34
CA SER A 2 14.44 -41.73 -8.74
C SER A 2 14.43 -40.61 -9.78
N GLN A 3 13.34 -40.40 -10.53
CA GLN A 3 13.31 -39.34 -11.57
C GLN A 3 11.94 -38.71 -11.90
N LEU A 4 10.94 -38.74 -11.00
CA LEU A 4 9.62 -38.14 -11.29
C LEU A 4 9.19 -36.96 -10.38
N GLY A 5 9.96 -36.63 -9.34
CA GLY A 5 9.61 -35.53 -8.41
C GLY A 5 10.22 -34.16 -8.71
N SER A 6 11.15 -34.05 -9.66
CA SER A 6 11.97 -32.84 -9.84
C SER A 6 11.50 -31.90 -10.96
N ARG A 7 10.64 -32.36 -11.88
CA ARG A 7 10.22 -31.56 -13.05
C ARG A 7 9.05 -30.58 -12.82
N GLY A 8 8.35 -30.65 -11.69
CA GLY A 8 7.21 -29.76 -11.40
C GLY A 8 7.58 -28.36 -10.92
N HIS A 9 8.79 -28.16 -10.41
CA HIS A 9 9.17 -26.91 -9.73
C HIS A 9 9.77 -25.83 -10.64
N HIS A 10 10.18 -26.18 -11.87
CA HIS A 10 10.80 -25.23 -12.81
C HIS A 10 9.84 -24.63 -13.85
N ALA A 11 8.59 -25.12 -13.96
CA ALA A 11 7.66 -24.68 -15.01
C ALA A 11 6.86 -23.40 -14.66
N ILE A 12 6.92 -22.92 -13.42
CA ILE A 12 6.14 -21.73 -12.98
C ILE A 12 6.87 -20.41 -13.28
N ALA A 13 8.14 -20.47 -13.72
CA ALA A 13 9.01 -19.30 -13.79
C ALA A 13 8.94 -18.48 -15.10
N GLN A 14 8.23 -18.93 -16.15
CA GLN A 14 8.22 -18.24 -17.46
C GLN A 14 6.87 -18.27 -18.19
N LEU A 15 5.74 -18.25 -17.48
CA LEU A 15 4.45 -18.09 -18.17
C LEU A 15 4.27 -16.60 -18.52
N SER A 16 4.35 -16.29 -19.82
CA SER A 16 3.98 -14.97 -20.36
C SER A 16 2.63 -14.53 -19.78
N PRO A 17 2.42 -13.24 -19.43
CA PRO A 17 1.18 -12.74 -18.85
C PRO A 17 -0.07 -13.18 -19.64
N SER A 18 0.05 -13.28 -20.97
CA SER A 18 -1.02 -13.74 -21.85
C SER A 18 -1.41 -15.21 -21.64
N VAL A 19 -0.46 -16.07 -21.30
CA VAL A 19 -0.71 -17.50 -21.01
C VAL A 19 -1.41 -17.65 -19.67
N VAL A 20 -1.02 -16.88 -18.65
CA VAL A 20 -1.69 -16.88 -17.34
C VAL A 20 -3.13 -16.35 -17.45
N ILE A 21 -3.36 -15.31 -18.26
CA ILE A 21 -4.70 -14.77 -18.51
C ILE A 21 -5.58 -15.81 -19.22
N LYS A 22 -5.06 -16.45 -20.28
CA LYS A 22 -5.79 -17.50 -21.02
C LYS A 22 -6.07 -18.73 -20.16
N ASP A 23 -5.10 -19.20 -19.39
CA ASP A 23 -5.27 -20.35 -18.48
C ASP A 23 -6.27 -20.05 -17.36
N THR A 24 -6.23 -18.83 -16.80
CA THR A 24 -7.20 -18.39 -15.78
C THR A 24 -8.62 -18.31 -16.35
N LEU A 25 -8.77 -17.76 -17.55
CA LEU A 25 -10.07 -17.67 -18.22
C LEU A 25 -10.61 -19.06 -18.58
N ALA A 26 -9.77 -19.97 -19.07
CA ALA A 26 -10.14 -21.33 -19.44
C ALA A 26 -10.51 -22.22 -18.24
N ARG A 27 -9.78 -22.10 -17.11
CA ARG A 27 -10.00 -22.95 -15.93
C ARG A 27 -11.05 -22.43 -14.96
N ARG A 28 -11.22 -21.11 -14.87
CA ARG A 28 -12.03 -20.48 -13.80
C ARG A 28 -13.07 -19.49 -14.32
N GLY A 29 -13.12 -19.24 -15.63
CA GLY A 29 -14.02 -18.25 -16.22
C GLY A 29 -13.75 -16.82 -15.75
N ILE A 30 -14.67 -15.90 -16.08
CA ILE A 30 -14.57 -14.47 -15.76
C ILE A 30 -14.62 -14.24 -14.23
N THR A 31 -15.39 -15.06 -13.51
CA THR A 31 -15.50 -15.00 -12.04
C THR A 31 -14.20 -15.37 -11.32
N GLY A 32 -13.30 -16.09 -12.01
CA GLY A 32 -11.95 -16.38 -11.53
C GLY A 32 -11.11 -15.13 -11.25
N PHE A 33 -11.28 -14.05 -12.03
CA PHE A 33 -10.54 -12.79 -11.84
C PHE A 33 -10.97 -12.01 -10.60
N TYR A 34 -12.22 -12.20 -10.16
CA TYR A 34 -12.77 -11.51 -8.98
C TYR A 34 -12.61 -12.33 -7.68
N ARG A 35 -12.12 -13.58 -7.78
CA ARG A 35 -11.93 -14.45 -6.63
C ARG A 35 -10.79 -13.93 -5.76
N GLY A 36 -11.14 -13.35 -4.60
CA GLY A 36 -10.22 -12.68 -3.69
C GLY A 36 -10.48 -11.17 -3.53
N CYS A 37 -11.40 -10.60 -4.31
CA CYS A 37 -11.79 -9.19 -4.15
C CYS A 37 -12.42 -8.91 -2.78
N SER A 38 -13.25 -9.79 -2.23
CA SER A 38 -13.92 -9.55 -0.94
C SER A 38 -12.96 -9.31 0.23
N PRO A 39 -11.94 -10.15 0.49
CA PRO A 39 -10.96 -9.87 1.53
C PRO A 39 -10.08 -8.64 1.23
N VAL A 40 -9.86 -8.31 -0.05
CA VAL A 40 -9.15 -7.07 -0.42
C VAL A 40 -10.00 -5.84 -0.08
N ILE A 41 -11.29 -5.85 -0.42
CA ILE A 41 -12.24 -4.78 -0.12
C ILE A 41 -12.38 -4.61 1.39
N ALA A 42 -12.65 -5.70 2.11
CA ALA A 42 -12.79 -5.66 3.57
C ALA A 42 -11.52 -5.13 4.26
N GLY A 43 -10.34 -5.59 3.83
CA GLY A 43 -9.06 -5.09 4.36
C GLY A 43 -8.82 -3.61 4.05
N ASN A 44 -9.22 -3.14 2.86
CA ASN A 44 -9.06 -1.74 2.49
C ASN A 44 -10.08 -0.83 3.20
N ALA A 45 -11.29 -1.32 3.44
CA ALA A 45 -12.32 -0.64 4.22
C ALA A 45 -11.90 -0.50 5.68
N LEU A 46 -11.40 -1.57 6.30
CA LEU A 46 -10.86 -1.52 7.66
C LEU A 46 -9.72 -0.50 7.77
N LYS A 47 -8.78 -0.56 6.82
CA LYS A 47 -7.66 0.38 6.73
C LYS A 47 -8.14 1.84 6.62
N ALA A 48 -9.08 2.12 5.73
CA ALA A 48 -9.63 3.45 5.55
C ALA A 48 -10.39 3.93 6.80
N GLY A 49 -11.22 3.06 7.38
CA GLY A 49 -12.00 3.34 8.58
C GLY A 49 -11.12 3.71 9.77
N THR A 50 -10.12 2.87 10.09
CA THR A 50 -9.17 3.17 11.18
C THR A 50 -8.43 4.48 10.92
N ARG A 51 -7.96 4.70 9.68
CA ARG A 51 -7.22 5.92 9.34
C ARG A 51 -8.06 7.17 9.54
N PHE A 52 -9.28 7.20 9.02
CA PHE A 52 -10.15 8.37 9.13
C PHE A 52 -10.60 8.58 10.58
N PHE A 53 -11.03 7.53 11.27
CA PHE A 53 -11.41 7.61 12.67
C PHE A 53 -10.28 8.19 13.53
N THR A 54 -9.07 7.61 13.45
CA THR A 54 -7.94 8.11 14.24
C THR A 54 -7.49 9.50 13.81
N TYR A 55 -7.52 9.79 12.51
CA TYR A 55 -7.18 11.14 12.01
C TYR A 55 -8.13 12.19 12.60
N GLU A 56 -9.43 11.91 12.62
CA GLU A 56 -10.41 12.83 13.19
C GLU A 56 -10.28 12.94 14.71
N SER A 57 -10.11 11.84 15.44
CA SER A 57 -9.90 11.88 16.89
C SER A 57 -8.66 12.70 17.28
N ILE A 58 -7.53 12.52 16.58
CA ILE A 58 -6.31 13.28 16.85
C ILE A 58 -6.48 14.73 16.43
N ARG A 59 -7.14 15.00 15.30
CA ARG A 59 -7.41 16.35 14.84
C ARG A 59 -8.28 17.11 15.83
N ASP A 60 -9.32 16.46 16.37
CA ASP A 60 -10.22 17.06 17.36
C ASP A 60 -9.52 17.33 18.68
N LEU A 61 -8.59 16.47 19.09
CA LEU A 61 -7.73 16.70 20.25
C LEU A 61 -6.72 17.85 20.04
N LEU A 62 -6.26 18.06 18.81
CA LEU A 62 -5.32 19.11 18.43
C LEU A 62 -6.00 20.42 17.98
N ARG A 63 -7.33 20.52 18.07
CA ARG A 63 -8.04 21.78 17.80
C ARG A 63 -7.73 22.78 18.90
N GLY A 64 -7.08 23.88 18.53
CA GLY A 64 -6.91 25.02 19.43
C GLY A 64 -8.22 25.79 19.64
N PRO A 65 -8.26 26.72 20.61
CA PRO A 65 -9.43 27.56 20.91
C PRO A 65 -9.97 28.37 19.71
N ASP A 66 -9.11 28.67 18.72
CA ASP A 66 -9.46 29.47 17.54
C ASP A 66 -10.14 28.68 16.41
N GLY A 67 -10.38 27.38 16.57
CA GLY A 67 -11.03 26.52 15.56
C GLY A 67 -10.21 26.28 14.27
N LYS A 68 -9.04 26.91 14.14
CA LYS A 68 -8.13 26.76 12.98
C LYS A 68 -7.07 25.70 13.24
N LEU A 69 -6.99 24.71 12.35
CA LEU A 69 -5.96 23.68 12.37
C LEU A 69 -4.73 24.16 11.61
N SER A 70 -3.59 24.23 12.29
CA SER A 70 -2.31 24.47 11.63
C SER A 70 -1.95 23.31 10.70
N THR A 71 -1.25 23.61 9.61
CA THR A 71 -0.67 22.62 8.70
C THR A 71 0.17 21.59 9.45
N ALA A 72 0.91 22.01 10.49
CA ALA A 72 1.69 21.11 11.34
C ALA A 72 0.79 20.15 12.14
N SER A 73 -0.33 20.63 12.70
CA SER A 73 -1.30 19.79 13.41
C SER A 73 -1.94 18.74 12.51
N ASN A 74 -2.28 19.10 11.26
CA ASN A 74 -2.79 18.14 10.28
C ASN A 74 -1.75 17.08 9.88
N VAL A 75 -0.48 17.46 9.77
CA VAL A 75 0.62 16.52 9.49
C VAL A 75 0.82 15.57 10.68
N LEU A 76 0.83 16.09 11.91
CA LEU A 76 0.95 15.28 13.14
C LEU A 76 -0.24 14.33 13.29
N ALA A 77 -1.46 14.79 13.04
CA ALA A 77 -2.65 13.94 13.01
C ALA A 77 -2.54 12.84 11.93
N GLY A 78 -2.03 13.18 10.74
CA GLY A 78 -1.78 12.21 9.67
C GLY A 78 -0.72 11.16 10.02
N VAL A 79 0.35 11.56 10.71
CA VAL A 79 1.41 10.66 11.20
C VAL A 79 0.86 9.75 12.29
N GLY A 80 0.18 10.30 13.30
CA GLY A 80 -0.41 9.53 14.39
C GLY A 80 -1.47 8.54 13.89
N ALA A 81 -2.36 8.98 13.00
CA ALA A 81 -3.31 8.10 12.32
C ALA A 81 -2.61 6.99 11.54
N GLY A 82 -1.53 7.30 10.83
CA GLY A 82 -0.73 6.32 10.10
C GLY A 82 -0.08 5.27 11.02
N CYS A 83 0.36 5.66 12.21
CA CYS A 83 0.90 4.74 13.22
C CYS A 83 -0.17 3.78 13.75
N VAL A 84 -1.33 4.30 14.15
CA VAL A 84 -2.44 3.47 14.66
C VAL A 84 -3.01 2.56 13.57
N GLU A 85 -3.21 3.09 12.37
CA GLU A 85 -3.59 2.32 11.17
C GLU A 85 -2.61 1.18 10.92
N SER A 86 -1.31 1.43 11.08
CA SER A 86 -0.27 0.41 10.89
C SER A 86 -0.36 -0.71 11.91
N ILE A 87 -0.58 -0.39 13.19
CA ILE A 87 -0.70 -1.36 14.27
C ILE A 87 -1.97 -2.20 14.10
N VAL A 88 -3.11 -1.54 13.92
CA VAL A 88 -4.43 -2.19 13.99
C VAL A 88 -4.78 -2.93 12.70
N ALA A 89 -4.47 -2.35 11.54
CA ALA A 89 -4.99 -2.84 10.26
C ALA A 89 -3.88 -3.30 9.30
N VAL A 90 -2.84 -2.50 9.08
CA VAL A 90 -1.90 -2.76 7.97
C VAL A 90 -1.00 -3.94 8.26
N THR A 91 -0.33 -3.96 9.42
CA THR A 91 0.63 -5.01 9.76
C THR A 91 0.00 -6.41 9.80
N PRO A 92 -1.13 -6.66 10.50
CA PRO A 92 -1.77 -7.97 10.46
C PRO A 92 -2.28 -8.32 9.06
N SER A 93 -2.87 -7.37 8.33
CA SER A 93 -3.36 -7.63 6.95
C SER A 93 -2.25 -8.03 6.00
N GLU A 94 -1.07 -7.40 6.11
CA GLU A 94 0.07 -7.71 5.27
C GLU A 94 0.73 -9.02 5.65
N ALA A 95 0.86 -9.33 6.95
CA ALA A 95 1.34 -10.62 7.41
C ALA A 95 0.48 -11.77 6.85
N ILE A 96 -0.84 -11.62 6.88
CA ILE A 96 -1.79 -12.60 6.32
C ILE A 96 -1.63 -12.71 4.81
N LYS A 97 -1.52 -11.59 4.09
CA LYS A 97 -1.34 -11.59 2.62
C LYS A 97 -0.03 -12.27 2.20
N THR A 98 1.07 -11.97 2.88
CA THR A 98 2.38 -12.56 2.57
C THR A 98 2.33 -14.08 2.76
N ARG A 99 1.73 -14.55 3.86
CA ARG A 99 1.57 -16.00 4.13
C ARG A 99 0.64 -16.68 3.14
N LEU A 100 -0.45 -16.02 2.74
CA LEU A 100 -1.32 -16.52 1.67
C LEU A 100 -0.56 -16.75 0.37
N ILE A 101 0.27 -15.78 -0.04
CA ILE A 101 1.09 -15.86 -1.25
C ILE A 101 2.14 -16.97 -1.12
N GLU A 102 2.77 -17.10 0.05
CA GLU A 102 3.75 -18.15 0.34
C GLU A 102 3.11 -19.55 0.30
N SER A 103 1.97 -19.76 0.96
CA SER A 103 1.20 -21.01 0.92
C SER A 103 0.76 -21.36 -0.50
N GLN A 104 0.34 -20.37 -1.30
CA GLN A 104 0.00 -20.56 -2.70
C GLN A 104 1.21 -20.99 -3.54
N ARG A 105 2.38 -20.38 -3.33
CA ARG A 105 3.63 -20.77 -4.00
C ARG A 105 4.07 -22.18 -3.61
N ALA A 106 3.85 -22.58 -2.36
CA ALA A 106 4.15 -23.92 -1.86
C ALA A 106 3.14 -24.99 -2.32
N GLY A 107 2.11 -24.64 -3.10
CA GLY A 107 1.07 -25.57 -3.55
C GLY A 107 0.11 -26.03 -2.44
N VAL A 108 0.22 -25.48 -1.23
CA VAL A 108 -0.66 -25.79 -0.11
C VAL A 108 -1.89 -24.89 -0.20
N VAL A 109 -2.95 -25.39 -0.82
CA VAL A 109 -4.25 -24.70 -0.85
C VAL A 109 -4.87 -24.82 0.54
N THR A 110 -4.63 -23.83 1.40
CA THR A 110 -5.28 -23.77 2.72
C THR A 110 -6.79 -23.60 2.52
N GLN A 111 -7.55 -24.67 2.75
CA GLN A 111 -8.99 -24.80 2.46
C GLN A 111 -9.88 -23.81 3.25
N GLY A 112 -9.36 -23.10 4.26
CA GLY A 112 -10.12 -22.17 5.11
C GLY A 112 -9.85 -20.67 4.89
N GLY A 113 -9.15 -20.29 3.80
CA GLY A 113 -8.92 -18.88 3.46
C GLY A 113 -8.08 -18.10 4.48
N SER A 114 -8.24 -16.76 4.50
CA SER A 114 -7.44 -15.85 5.34
C SER A 114 -7.56 -16.13 6.85
N ILE A 115 -8.73 -16.60 7.31
CA ILE A 115 -9.01 -16.81 8.74
C ILE A 115 -8.33 -18.07 9.27
N ALA A 116 -8.32 -19.16 8.49
CA ALA A 116 -7.61 -20.38 8.86
C ALA A 116 -6.09 -20.17 8.95
N ILE A 117 -5.54 -19.28 8.13
CA ILE A 117 -4.12 -18.91 8.17
C ILE A 117 -3.79 -18.07 9.41
N VAL A 118 -4.69 -17.18 9.83
CA VAL A 118 -4.53 -16.46 11.11
C VAL A 118 -4.53 -17.46 12.27
N GLY A 119 -5.49 -18.39 12.28
CA GLY A 119 -5.57 -19.42 13.31
C GLY A 119 -4.34 -20.32 13.37
N SER A 120 -3.83 -20.77 12.22
CA SER A 120 -2.61 -21.59 12.17
C SER A 120 -1.38 -20.80 12.63
N MET A 121 -1.26 -19.52 12.24
CA MET A 121 -0.16 -18.65 12.61
C MET A 121 -0.10 -18.39 14.12
N ILE A 122 -1.24 -18.09 14.75
CA ILE A 122 -1.30 -17.88 16.20
C ILE A 122 -0.92 -19.17 16.93
N ARG A 123 -1.36 -20.33 16.43
CA ARG A 123 -1.09 -21.64 17.04
C ARG A 123 0.36 -22.13 16.89
N THR A 124 1.06 -21.75 15.81
CA THR A 124 2.45 -22.22 15.55
C THR A 124 3.52 -21.20 15.91
N GLU A 125 3.29 -19.90 15.69
CA GLU A 125 4.33 -18.87 15.81
C GLU A 125 3.98 -17.73 16.77
N SER A 126 2.86 -17.85 17.50
CA SER A 126 2.31 -16.84 18.41
C SER A 126 1.88 -15.53 17.74
N ILE A 127 1.17 -14.69 18.49
CA ILE A 127 0.64 -13.40 18.01
C ILE A 127 1.75 -12.44 17.54
N THR A 128 2.97 -12.59 18.06
CA THR A 128 4.15 -11.80 17.71
C THR A 128 4.55 -11.97 16.24
N SER A 129 4.20 -13.09 15.60
CA SER A 129 4.46 -13.29 14.17
C SER A 129 3.64 -12.33 13.29
N LEU A 130 2.42 -11.95 13.72
CA LEU A 130 1.58 -10.97 13.02
C LEU A 130 2.13 -9.55 13.04
N TYR A 131 3.01 -9.23 14.00
CA TYR A 131 3.60 -7.91 14.17
C TYR A 131 5.07 -7.84 13.69
N ARG A 132 5.58 -8.89 13.06
CA ARG A 132 6.92 -8.86 12.42
C ARG A 132 6.90 -7.86 11.27
N GLY A 133 7.76 -6.84 11.35
CA GLY A 133 7.78 -5.74 10.38
C GLY A 133 6.83 -4.59 10.71
N LEU A 134 6.32 -4.49 11.94
CA LEU A 134 5.53 -3.35 12.40
C LEU A 134 6.31 -2.02 12.26
N VAL A 135 7.55 -1.96 12.76
CA VAL A 135 8.38 -0.75 12.71
C VAL A 135 8.57 -0.20 11.29
N PRO A 136 9.05 -0.98 10.28
CA PRO A 136 9.18 -0.46 8.92
C PRO A 136 7.82 -0.09 8.29
N THR A 137 6.74 -0.78 8.68
CA THR A 137 5.39 -0.45 8.21
C THR A 137 4.89 0.87 8.77
N MET A 138 5.09 1.11 10.07
CA MET A 138 4.80 2.39 10.74
C MET A 138 5.62 3.51 10.12
N MET A 139 6.95 3.33 9.95
CA MET A 139 7.82 4.32 9.32
C MET A 139 7.36 4.65 7.90
N LYS A 140 6.94 3.64 7.13
CA LYS A 140 6.41 3.88 5.80
C LYS A 140 5.11 4.69 5.83
N GLN A 141 4.16 4.29 6.68
CA GLN A 141 2.84 4.91 6.70
C GLN A 141 2.92 6.34 7.23
N SER A 142 3.76 6.59 8.25
CA SER A 142 4.03 7.94 8.76
C SER A 142 4.71 8.80 7.71
N ALA A 143 5.75 8.31 7.03
CA ALA A 143 6.42 9.03 5.94
C ALA A 143 5.46 9.34 4.79
N ASN A 144 4.61 8.39 4.42
CA ASN A 144 3.61 8.58 3.37
C ASN A 144 2.60 9.67 3.74
N SER A 145 2.07 9.65 4.97
CA SER A 145 1.17 10.72 5.44
C SER A 145 1.89 12.06 5.49
N ALA A 146 3.07 12.12 6.12
CA ALA A 146 3.82 13.36 6.30
C ALA A 146 4.17 14.03 4.97
N VAL A 147 4.81 13.29 4.06
CA VAL A 147 5.24 13.83 2.76
C VAL A 147 4.05 14.20 1.89
N ARG A 148 2.99 13.38 1.87
CA ARG A 148 1.82 13.66 1.06
C ARG A 148 1.12 14.93 1.53
N PHE A 149 0.90 15.09 2.83
CA PHE A 149 0.24 16.28 3.36
C PHE A 149 1.11 17.54 3.23
N THR A 150 2.40 17.46 3.55
CA THR A 150 3.32 18.61 3.45
C THR A 150 3.49 19.08 2.00
N SER A 151 3.78 18.15 1.09
CA SER A 151 3.93 18.47 -0.34
C SER A 151 2.65 19.04 -0.95
N TYR A 152 1.50 18.45 -0.64
CA TYR A 152 0.20 18.91 -1.12
C TYR A 152 -0.15 20.30 -0.59
N GLN A 153 0.01 20.53 0.72
CA GLN A 153 -0.28 21.85 1.31
C GLN A 153 0.69 22.92 0.81
N ALA A 154 1.99 22.65 0.75
CA ALA A 154 2.98 23.60 0.26
C ALA A 154 2.68 24.05 -1.18
N MET A 155 2.35 23.11 -2.07
CA MET A 155 1.99 23.43 -3.46
C MET A 155 0.62 24.11 -3.57
N LYS A 156 -0.36 23.72 -2.74
CA LYS A 156 -1.67 24.37 -2.71
C LYS A 156 -1.55 25.82 -2.23
N ASP A 157 -0.80 26.07 -1.16
CA ASP A 157 -0.57 27.40 -0.60
C ASP A 157 0.18 28.29 -1.60
N TYR A 158 1.17 27.73 -2.30
CA TYR A 158 1.84 28.43 -3.39
C TYR A 158 0.88 28.82 -4.52
N ALA A 159 -0.01 27.90 -4.95
CA ALA A 159 -1.00 28.18 -5.99
C ALA A 159 -2.02 29.24 -5.56
N VAL A 160 -2.49 29.20 -4.32
CA VAL A 160 -3.41 30.21 -3.75
C VAL A 160 -2.75 31.58 -3.70
N ARG A 161 -1.48 31.65 -3.27
CA ARG A 161 -0.71 32.91 -3.24
C ARG A 161 -0.55 33.50 -4.64
N LYS A 162 -0.27 32.65 -5.64
CA LYS A 162 -0.13 33.07 -7.03
C LYS A 162 -1.44 33.57 -7.65
N ASN A 163 -2.58 33.02 -7.23
CA ASN A 163 -3.92 33.43 -7.67
C ASN A 163 -4.53 34.59 -6.83
N GLY A 164 -3.72 35.31 -6.05
CA GLY A 164 -4.20 36.44 -5.25
C GLY A 164 -5.19 36.06 -4.15
N GLY A 165 -5.12 34.83 -3.63
CA GLY A 165 -6.00 34.34 -2.56
C GLY A 165 -7.23 33.55 -3.04
N HIS A 166 -7.49 33.47 -4.35
CA HIS A 166 -8.58 32.66 -4.88
C HIS A 166 -8.23 31.17 -4.85
N GLN A 167 -9.23 30.33 -4.59
CA GLN A 167 -9.02 28.88 -4.59
C GLN A 167 -8.64 28.41 -6.01
N PRO A 168 -7.59 27.59 -6.16
CA PRO A 168 -7.19 27.05 -7.44
C PRO A 168 -8.31 26.21 -8.03
N GLY A 169 -8.53 26.32 -9.34
CA GLY A 169 -9.52 25.50 -10.04
C GLY A 169 -9.21 24.00 -9.94
N ASN A 170 -10.24 23.17 -10.15
CA ASN A 170 -10.15 21.71 -9.98
C ASN A 170 -8.97 21.07 -10.74
N GLY A 171 -8.65 21.56 -11.94
CA GLY A 171 -7.51 21.07 -12.73
C GLY A 171 -6.15 21.35 -12.07
N THR A 172 -5.99 22.51 -11.43
CA THR A 172 -4.76 22.86 -10.69
C THR A 172 -4.63 22.02 -9.42
N ILE A 173 -5.74 21.83 -8.69
CA ILE A 173 -5.76 20.94 -7.51
C ILE A 173 -5.38 19.50 -7.89
N MET A 174 -5.91 19.01 -9.02
CA MET A 174 -5.58 17.69 -9.55
C MET A 174 -4.11 17.56 -9.93
N ALA A 175 -3.53 18.57 -10.61
CA ALA A 175 -2.11 18.60 -10.95
C ALA A 175 -1.22 18.61 -9.69
N ILE A 176 -1.56 19.44 -8.71
CA ILE A 176 -0.87 19.48 -7.41
C ILE A 176 -0.93 18.12 -6.72
N GLY A 177 -2.11 17.48 -6.73
CA GLY A 177 -2.30 16.13 -6.18
C GLY A 177 -1.45 15.07 -6.88
N ALA A 178 -1.33 15.14 -8.21
CA ALA A 178 -0.51 14.22 -8.99
C ALA A 178 0.98 14.39 -8.68
N VAL A 179 1.49 15.63 -8.68
CA VAL A 179 2.89 15.93 -8.35
C VAL A 179 3.21 15.54 -6.90
N ALA A 180 2.31 15.83 -5.96
CA ALA A 180 2.44 15.44 -4.55
C ALA A 180 2.53 13.92 -4.41
N GLY A 181 1.72 13.19 -5.19
CA GLY A 181 1.75 11.74 -5.27
C GLY A 181 3.10 11.21 -5.74
N VAL A 182 3.67 11.78 -6.81
CA VAL A 182 5.00 11.39 -7.31
C VAL A 182 6.08 11.67 -6.27
N ILE A 183 6.11 12.86 -5.67
CA ILE A 183 7.07 13.21 -4.60
C ILE A 183 6.96 12.22 -3.44
N THR A 184 5.73 11.90 -3.02
CA THR A 184 5.48 10.92 -1.95
C THR A 184 6.02 9.54 -2.30
N VAL A 185 5.89 9.10 -3.55
CA VAL A 185 6.43 7.81 -3.99
C VAL A 185 7.95 7.79 -3.86
N TYR A 186 8.64 8.80 -4.39
CA TYR A 186 10.09 8.88 -4.31
C TYR A 186 10.61 9.00 -2.88
N ALA A 187 9.91 9.72 -2.02
CA ALA A 187 10.28 9.85 -0.61
C ALA A 187 9.99 8.58 0.21
N THR A 188 8.96 7.81 -0.15
CA THR A 188 8.57 6.58 0.58
C THR A 188 9.24 5.32 0.04
N MET A 189 9.87 5.39 -1.13
CA MET A 189 10.54 4.28 -1.81
C MET A 189 11.59 3.56 -0.94
N PRO A 190 12.48 4.27 -0.21
CA PRO A 190 13.45 3.60 0.68
C PRO A 190 12.78 2.71 1.72
N PHE A 191 11.68 3.16 2.31
CA PHE A 191 10.93 2.39 3.30
C PHE A 191 10.23 1.17 2.69
N ASP A 192 9.75 1.27 1.45
CA ASP A 192 9.20 0.13 0.73
C ASP A 192 10.27 -0.93 0.41
N VAL A 193 11.48 -0.51 0.01
CA VAL A 193 12.59 -1.43 -0.25
C VAL A 193 13.01 -2.15 1.03
N VAL A 194 13.20 -1.43 2.13
CA VAL A 194 13.55 -2.03 3.42
C VAL A 194 12.46 -3.00 3.88
N LYS A 195 11.19 -2.61 3.79
CA LYS A 195 10.07 -3.46 4.17
C LYS A 195 10.00 -4.74 3.34
N THR A 196 10.12 -4.64 2.02
CA THR A 196 10.07 -5.81 1.13
C THR A 196 11.24 -6.76 1.39
N ARG A 197 12.44 -6.24 1.64
CA ARG A 197 13.61 -7.05 2.05
C ARG A 197 13.41 -7.72 3.41
N MET A 198 12.85 -7.02 4.39
CA MET A 198 12.54 -7.60 5.70
C MET A 198 11.44 -8.66 5.65
N GLN A 199 10.53 -8.58 4.67
CA GLN A 199 9.44 -9.54 4.47
C GLN A 199 9.85 -10.73 3.59
N GLN A 200 11.05 -10.75 3.02
CA GLN A 200 11.56 -11.89 2.26
C GLN A 200 12.02 -13.01 3.21
N SER A 201 11.49 -14.22 3.01
CA SER A 201 11.82 -15.40 3.82
C SER A 201 13.28 -15.87 3.69
N SER A 202 14.01 -15.44 2.65
CA SER A 202 15.36 -15.91 2.34
C SER A 202 16.48 -15.28 3.18
N VAL A 203 16.27 -14.07 3.73
CA VAL A 203 17.30 -13.36 4.50
C VAL A 203 16.69 -12.84 5.80
N ARG A 204 17.20 -13.36 6.93
CA ARG A 204 16.71 -12.99 8.25
C ARG A 204 17.51 -11.79 8.79
N TYR A 205 16.94 -10.59 8.66
CA TYR A 205 17.51 -9.37 9.24
C TYR A 205 17.17 -9.27 10.73
N LYS A 206 18.13 -8.81 11.55
CA LYS A 206 17.91 -8.67 13.01
C LYS A 206 17.04 -7.46 13.36
N SER A 207 17.13 -6.39 12.57
CA SER A 207 16.37 -5.16 12.75
C SER A 207 16.20 -4.40 11.44
N THR A 208 15.28 -3.44 11.41
CA THR A 208 15.10 -2.52 10.28
C THR A 208 16.38 -1.75 9.94
N LEU A 209 17.14 -1.35 10.98
CA LEU A 209 18.40 -0.64 10.82
C LEU A 209 19.50 -1.55 10.26
N ASP A 210 19.57 -2.80 10.72
CA ASP A 210 20.49 -3.80 10.16
C ASP A 210 20.18 -4.06 8.67
N CYS A 211 18.91 -4.16 8.30
CA CYS A 211 18.49 -4.26 6.90
C CYS A 211 18.90 -3.03 6.08
N LEU A 212 18.70 -1.82 6.61
CA LEU A 212 19.05 -0.58 5.93
C LEU A 212 20.57 -0.45 5.73
N VAL A 213 21.36 -0.69 6.77
CA VAL A 213 22.82 -0.59 6.74
C VAL A 213 23.42 -1.63 5.79
N ARG A 214 22.97 -2.90 5.86
CA ARG A 214 23.42 -3.94 4.92
C ARG A 214 23.02 -3.61 3.49
N SER A 215 21.79 -3.19 3.26
CA SER A 215 21.33 -2.80 1.92
C SER A 215 22.15 -1.65 1.34
N PHE A 216 22.50 -0.66 2.16
CA PHE A 216 23.36 0.44 1.76
C PHE A 216 24.79 -0.02 1.46
N LYS A 217 25.35 -0.93 2.27
CA LYS A 217 26.73 -1.43 2.12
C LYS A 217 26.89 -2.38 0.94
N ASP A 218 25.92 -3.25 0.71
CA ASP A 218 26.01 -4.34 -0.28
C ASP A 218 25.58 -3.88 -1.68
N ASP A 219 24.55 -3.04 -1.80
CA ASP A 219 23.95 -2.64 -3.08
C ASP A 219 24.07 -1.12 -3.39
N GLY A 220 24.56 -0.33 -2.45
CA GLY A 220 24.70 1.12 -2.57
C GLY A 220 23.38 1.90 -2.39
N VAL A 221 23.45 3.22 -2.53
CA VAL A 221 22.33 4.14 -2.25
C VAL A 221 21.18 4.05 -3.28
N LEU A 222 21.48 3.68 -4.53
CA LEU A 222 20.48 3.63 -5.60
C LEU A 222 19.50 2.46 -5.43
N VAL A 223 19.83 1.47 -4.59
CA VAL A 223 18.95 0.33 -4.33
C VAL A 223 17.60 0.75 -3.76
N PHE A 224 17.56 1.85 -3.02
CA PHE A 224 16.34 2.35 -2.37
C PHE A 224 15.31 2.91 -3.35
N TRP A 225 15.71 3.24 -4.59
CA TRP A 225 14.81 3.71 -5.65
C TRP A 225 14.61 2.68 -6.77
N ARG A 226 15.21 1.49 -6.65
CA ARG A 226 14.91 0.38 -7.56
C ARG A 226 13.45 -0.03 -7.40
N GLY A 227 12.65 0.21 -8.44
CA GLY A 227 11.21 -0.03 -8.44
C GLY A 227 10.34 1.23 -8.30
N ALA A 228 10.94 2.43 -8.22
CA ALA A 228 10.20 3.69 -8.22
C ALA A 228 9.39 3.87 -9.52
N SER A 229 10.00 3.60 -10.69
CA SER A 229 9.35 3.74 -11.99
C SER A 229 8.10 2.86 -12.14
N PRO A 230 8.12 1.52 -11.94
CA PRO A 230 6.91 0.72 -12.05
C PRO A 230 5.84 1.11 -11.01
N ARG A 231 6.25 1.62 -9.83
CA ARG A 231 5.29 2.13 -8.84
C ARG A 231 4.61 3.41 -9.29
N VAL A 232 5.36 4.36 -9.85
CA VAL A 232 4.79 5.60 -10.42
C VAL A 232 3.89 5.26 -11.60
N SER A 233 4.32 4.40 -12.53
CA SER A 233 3.50 3.96 -13.66
C SER A 233 2.19 3.33 -13.20
N ARG A 234 2.23 2.44 -12.21
CA ARG A 234 1.02 1.85 -11.62
C ARG A 234 0.08 2.91 -11.06
N LEU A 235 0.60 3.92 -10.38
CA LEU A 235 -0.21 5.00 -9.81
C LEU A 235 -0.85 5.86 -10.88
N ILE A 236 -0.12 6.19 -11.95
CA ILE A 236 -0.64 6.95 -13.09
C ILE A 236 -1.77 6.15 -13.75
N VAL A 237 -1.52 4.89 -14.12
CA VAL A 237 -2.52 4.04 -14.80
C VAL A 237 -3.75 3.87 -13.91
N SER A 238 -3.56 3.56 -12.63
CA SER A 238 -4.68 3.39 -11.69
C SER A 238 -5.47 4.69 -11.54
N GLY A 239 -4.80 5.85 -11.46
CA GLY A 239 -5.45 7.15 -11.35
C GLY A 239 -6.24 7.52 -12.61
N THR A 240 -5.65 7.33 -13.78
CA THR A 240 -6.30 7.58 -15.07
C THR A 240 -7.55 6.72 -15.24
N VAL A 241 -7.46 5.41 -14.96
CA VAL A 241 -8.61 4.50 -15.07
C VAL A 241 -9.74 4.93 -14.13
N THR A 242 -9.44 5.24 -12.87
CA THR A 242 -10.47 5.72 -11.92
C THR A 242 -11.12 7.01 -12.39
N PHE A 243 -10.34 7.95 -12.91
CA PHE A 243 -10.86 9.24 -13.37
C PHE A 243 -11.76 9.10 -14.62
N VAL A 244 -11.35 8.27 -15.59
CA VAL A 244 -12.15 7.97 -16.78
C VAL A 244 -13.47 7.32 -16.40
N ILE A 245 -13.46 6.34 -15.50
CA ILE A 245 -14.68 5.69 -15.02
C ILE A 245 -15.57 6.71 -14.31
N TYR A 246 -15.01 7.55 -13.45
CA TYR A 246 -15.74 8.59 -12.73
C TYR A 246 -16.44 9.56 -13.68
N GLU A 247 -15.75 10.08 -14.70
CA GLU A 247 -16.37 10.97 -15.68
C GLU A 247 -17.49 10.30 -16.47
N ASN A 248 -17.28 9.05 -16.89
CA ASN A 248 -18.29 8.32 -17.64
C ASN A 248 -19.55 8.08 -16.80
N VAL A 249 -19.38 7.69 -15.53
CA VAL A 249 -20.49 7.48 -14.60
C VAL A 249 -21.24 8.78 -14.33
N LEU A 250 -20.53 9.90 -14.12
CA LEU A 250 -21.16 11.21 -13.96
C LEU A 250 -21.96 11.63 -15.18
N LYS A 251 -21.39 11.49 -16.38
CA LYS A 251 -22.07 11.82 -17.65
C LYS A 251 -23.34 10.99 -17.81
N SER A 252 -23.28 9.68 -17.52
CA SER A 252 -24.46 8.81 -17.57
C SER A 252 -25.53 9.22 -16.57
N LEU A 253 -25.15 9.56 -15.33
CA LEU A 253 -26.08 10.03 -14.30
C LEU A 253 -26.76 11.35 -14.69
N GLN A 254 -26.02 12.30 -15.26
CA GLN A 254 -26.54 13.57 -15.75
C GLN A 254 -27.38 13.45 -17.03
N THR A 255 -27.29 12.32 -17.74
CA THR A 255 -28.15 12.05 -18.90
C THR A 255 -29.44 11.34 -18.47
N LEU A 256 -29.43 10.67 -17.32
CA LEU A 256 -30.55 9.92 -16.75
C LEU A 256 -31.47 10.77 -15.84
N PHE A 257 -31.00 11.91 -15.35
CA PHE A 257 -31.71 12.88 -14.52
C PHE A 257 -31.68 14.26 -15.18
#